data_AF-A0A926YTU3-F1
#
_entry.id   AF-A0A926YTU3-F1
#
_cell.length_a   1.000
_cell.length_b   1.000
_cell.length_c   1.000
_cell.angle_alpha   90.00
_cell.angle_beta   90.00
_cell.angle_gamma   90.00
#
_symmetry.space_group_name_H-M   'P 1'
#
loop_
_entity.id
_entity.type
_entity.pdbx_description
1 polymer ?
#
loop_
_entity_poly.entity_id
_entity_poly.type
_entity_poly.pdbx_seq_one_letter_code
_entity_poly.pdbx_strand_id
1 'polypeptide(L)'
;MLSPPRSDLHIQSLTTLEQLQQLWKIDKQAYVDCSLEFDEFAQWWTLYPLGSQCLMSGNDIVASIGIYPLLQDQWQAFCSGTLPESSLVPVSLDRCEVSPQHYWYASGIVVIEELRGWGASPLKTLLQYALSGWLSSSHVAYPLQLCAVAEYAIGAKILNHFGLVKQCDAAEMPNGCELYSISLDSHRQALHLLKSKGL
;
A
#
# COMPACT_ATOMS: atom_id res chain seq x y z
N MET A 1 22.70 -21.79 7.50
CA MET A 1 21.63 -22.54 6.81
C MET A 1 20.34 -21.78 7.02
N LEU A 2 19.79 -21.18 5.98
CA LEU A 2 18.47 -20.53 6.04
C LEU A 2 17.43 -21.66 6.03
N SER A 3 16.51 -21.65 7.00
CA SER A 3 15.35 -22.53 6.98
C SER A 3 14.62 -22.39 5.63
N PRO A 4 14.11 -23.47 5.03
CA PRO A 4 13.32 -23.36 3.82
C PRO A 4 12.14 -22.41 4.08
N PRO A 5 11.74 -21.57 3.08
CA PRO A 5 10.57 -20.72 3.22
C PRO A 5 9.38 -21.59 3.60
N ARG A 6 8.59 -21.15 4.58
CA ARG A 6 7.42 -21.92 5.03
C ARG A 6 6.50 -22.10 3.81
N SER A 7 6.15 -23.35 3.51
CA SER A 7 5.40 -23.77 2.31
C SER A 7 3.92 -23.36 2.34
N ASP A 8 3.51 -22.54 3.30
CA ASP A 8 2.13 -22.13 3.59
C ASP A 8 1.87 -20.64 3.30
N LEU A 9 2.88 -19.88 2.88
CA LEU A 9 2.75 -18.46 2.58
C LEU A 9 2.18 -18.20 1.18
N HIS A 10 1.12 -17.41 1.09
CA HIS A 10 0.53 -16.98 -0.19
C HIS A 10 -0.07 -15.57 -0.11
N ILE A 11 -0.21 -14.90 -1.26
CA ILE A 11 -0.89 -13.59 -1.34
C ILE A 11 -2.37 -13.78 -1.60
N GLN A 12 -3.19 -13.00 -0.89
CA GLN A 12 -4.62 -12.93 -1.11
C GLN A 12 -5.15 -11.52 -0.86
N SER A 13 -6.17 -11.11 -1.62
CA SER A 13 -7.04 -10.01 -1.23
C SER A 13 -8.05 -10.48 -0.18
N LEU A 14 -8.52 -9.54 0.64
CA LEU A 14 -9.55 -9.81 1.63
C LEU A 14 -10.88 -10.12 0.94
N THR A 15 -11.51 -11.22 1.34
CA THR A 15 -12.79 -11.69 0.79
C THR A 15 -13.92 -11.72 1.81
N THR A 16 -13.62 -11.59 3.10
CA THR A 16 -14.64 -11.65 4.17
C THR A 16 -14.46 -10.53 5.18
N LEU A 17 -15.55 -10.22 5.90
CA LEU A 17 -15.54 -9.23 6.97
C LEU A 17 -14.63 -9.65 8.12
N GLU A 18 -14.55 -10.95 8.43
CA GLU A 18 -13.66 -11.47 9.47
C GLU A 18 -12.19 -11.21 9.14
N GLN A 19 -11.79 -11.40 7.88
CA GLN A 19 -10.43 -11.09 7.43
C GLN A 19 -10.15 -9.58 7.50
N LEU A 20 -11.13 -8.74 7.14
CA LEU A 20 -11.03 -7.30 7.26
C LEU A 20 -10.86 -6.85 8.72
N GLN A 21 -11.64 -7.43 9.64
CA GLN A 21 -11.50 -7.18 11.08
C GLN A 21 -10.16 -7.64 11.62
N GLN A 22 -9.63 -8.77 11.14
CA GLN A 22 -8.29 -9.23 11.49
C GLN A 22 -7.22 -8.23 11.02
N LEU A 23 -7.29 -7.76 9.77
CA LEU A 23 -6.34 -6.77 9.26
C LEU A 23 -6.43 -5.47 10.05
N TRP A 24 -7.62 -4.96 10.31
CA TRP A 24 -7.82 -3.74 11.10
C TRP A 24 -7.21 -3.85 12.50
N LYS A 25 -7.31 -5.01 13.17
CA LYS A 25 -6.66 -5.22 14.47
C LYS A 25 -5.13 -5.14 14.38
N ILE A 26 -4.55 -5.74 13.34
CA ILE A 26 -3.10 -5.66 13.08
C ILE A 26 -2.69 -4.21 12.83
N ASP A 27 -3.48 -3.48 12.03
CA ASP A 27 -3.23 -2.08 11.70
C ASP A 27 -3.33 -1.16 12.93
N LYS A 28 -4.38 -1.32 13.74
CA LYS A 28 -4.56 -0.59 15.01
C LYS A 28 -3.41 -0.85 15.98
N GLN A 29 -2.90 -2.08 16.04
CA GLN A 29 -1.73 -2.41 16.86
C GLN A 29 -0.43 -1.80 16.31
N ALA A 30 -0.28 -1.71 14.99
CA ALA A 30 0.93 -1.19 14.36
C ALA A 30 1.03 0.34 14.42
N TYR A 31 -0.09 1.04 14.18
CA TYR A 31 -0.11 2.50 14.04
C TYR A 31 -0.72 3.23 15.23
N VAL A 32 -1.33 2.52 16.18
CA VAL A 32 -1.91 3.03 17.44
C VAL A 32 -2.80 4.26 17.18
N ASP A 33 -2.23 5.46 17.29
CA ASP A 33 -2.91 6.75 17.18
C ASP A 33 -3.24 7.17 15.73
N CYS A 34 -2.58 6.58 14.73
CA CYS A 34 -2.73 6.95 13.31
C CYS A 34 -3.68 6.02 12.52
N SER A 35 -4.20 4.98 13.16
CA SER A 35 -5.06 3.99 12.51
C SER A 35 -6.50 4.45 12.35
N LEU A 36 -7.09 4.20 11.18
CA LEU A 36 -8.50 4.44 10.89
C LEU A 36 -9.41 3.68 11.85
N GLU A 37 -10.59 4.25 12.10
CA GLU A 37 -11.65 3.49 12.75
C GLU A 37 -12.20 2.40 11.81
N PHE A 38 -12.75 1.32 12.37
CA PHE A 38 -13.11 0.15 11.58
C PHE A 38 -14.11 0.48 10.45
N ASP A 39 -15.05 1.38 10.70
CA ASP A 39 -16.06 1.77 9.70
C ASP A 39 -15.44 2.47 8.49
N GLU A 40 -14.43 3.32 8.71
CA GLU A 40 -13.68 4.00 7.64
C GLU A 40 -12.84 2.99 6.86
N PHE A 41 -12.17 2.06 7.56
CA PHE A 41 -11.41 0.98 6.96
C PHE A 41 -12.30 0.05 6.11
N ALA A 42 -13.50 -0.26 6.60
CA ALA A 42 -14.50 -1.06 5.89
C ALA A 42 -15.05 -0.33 4.67
N GLN A 43 -15.22 1.00 4.75
CA GLN A 43 -15.65 1.81 3.62
C GLN A 43 -14.62 1.78 2.48
N TRP A 44 -13.33 1.91 2.80
CA TRP A 44 -12.24 1.80 1.82
C TRP A 44 -12.22 0.44 1.14
N TRP A 45 -12.31 -0.64 1.93
CA TRP A 45 -12.37 -2.00 1.41
C TRP A 45 -13.61 -2.24 0.54
N THR A 46 -14.77 -1.71 0.94
CA THR A 46 -16.02 -1.86 0.17
C THR A 46 -15.92 -1.19 -1.20
N LEU A 47 -15.29 0.00 -1.27
CA LEU A 47 -15.09 0.70 -2.53
C LEU A 47 -14.11 -0.04 -3.43
N TYR A 48 -13.00 -0.52 -2.88
CA TYR A 48 -11.94 -1.18 -3.65
C TYR A 48 -11.36 -2.39 -2.89
N PRO A 49 -12.00 -3.58 -2.96
CA PRO A 49 -11.63 -4.74 -2.15
C PRO A 49 -10.27 -5.34 -2.52
N LEU A 50 -9.74 -4.99 -3.70
CA LEU A 50 -8.40 -5.39 -4.15
C LEU A 50 -7.29 -4.50 -3.59
N GLY A 51 -7.63 -3.45 -2.85
CA GLY A 51 -6.67 -2.47 -2.36
C GLY A 51 -5.79 -3.00 -1.24
N SER A 52 -6.29 -3.95 -0.45
CA SER A 52 -5.49 -4.65 0.57
C SER A 52 -4.96 -5.96 0.02
N GLN A 53 -3.64 -6.07 -0.10
CA GLN A 53 -2.96 -7.30 -0.46
C GLN A 53 -2.31 -7.89 0.79
N CYS A 54 -2.74 -9.08 1.19
CA CYS A 54 -2.31 -9.73 2.42
C CYS A 54 -1.41 -10.93 2.11
N LEU A 55 -0.34 -11.07 2.88
CA LEU A 55 0.41 -12.32 2.99
C LEU A 55 -0.25 -13.17 4.07
N MET A 56 -0.69 -14.37 3.68
CA MET A 56 -1.42 -15.32 4.51
C MET A 56 -0.50 -16.45 4.96
N SER A 57 -0.66 -16.95 6.19
CA SER A 57 -0.11 -18.22 6.69
C SER A 57 -1.29 -19.05 7.19
N GLY A 58 -1.72 -20.04 6.39
CA GLY A 58 -3.03 -20.66 6.61
C GLY A 58 -4.16 -19.63 6.48
N ASN A 59 -4.95 -19.45 7.54
CA ASN A 59 -6.03 -18.48 7.59
C ASN A 59 -5.62 -17.13 8.20
N ASP A 60 -4.38 -17.00 8.68
CA ASP A 60 -3.93 -15.83 9.40
C ASP A 60 -3.22 -14.83 8.50
N ILE A 61 -3.55 -13.56 8.66
CA ILE A 61 -2.83 -12.44 8.02
C ILE A 61 -1.53 -12.21 8.78
N VAL A 62 -0.41 -12.33 8.07
CA VAL A 62 0.93 -12.13 8.66
C VAL A 62 1.61 -10.84 8.20
N ALA A 63 1.20 -10.31 7.05
CA ALA A 63 1.61 -9.00 6.56
C ALA A 63 0.57 -8.46 5.57
N SER A 64 0.52 -7.15 5.36
CA SER A 64 -0.37 -6.53 4.39
C SER A 64 0.21 -5.22 3.83
N ILE A 65 -0.16 -4.89 2.60
CA ILE A 65 0.05 -3.58 1.98
C ILE A 65 -1.28 -3.06 1.42
N GLY A 66 -1.58 -1.80 1.71
CA GLY A 66 -2.70 -1.06 1.12
C GLY A 66 -2.26 -0.25 -0.09
N ILE A 67 -2.91 -0.43 -1.24
CA ILE A 67 -2.70 0.35 -2.48
C ILE A 67 -4.07 0.65 -3.10
N TYR A 68 -4.47 1.91 -3.08
CA TYR A 68 -5.82 2.34 -3.46
C TYR A 68 -5.78 3.35 -4.60
N PRO A 69 -6.69 3.24 -5.60
CA PRO A 69 -6.76 4.21 -6.68
C PRO A 69 -7.37 5.53 -6.19
N LEU A 70 -6.87 6.65 -6.68
CA LEU A 70 -7.40 7.99 -6.40
C LEU A 70 -7.89 8.67 -7.67
N LEU A 71 -8.81 9.61 -7.49
CA LEU A 71 -9.15 10.56 -8.56
C LEU A 71 -8.02 11.59 -8.71
N GLN A 72 -7.91 12.16 -9.91
CA GLN A 72 -6.88 13.15 -10.22
C GLN A 72 -6.95 14.40 -9.32
N ASP A 73 -8.15 14.89 -9.05
CA ASP A 73 -8.38 16.05 -8.20
C ASP A 73 -7.98 15.77 -6.75
N GLN A 74 -8.37 14.60 -6.20
CA GLN A 74 -7.93 14.15 -4.88
C GLN A 74 -6.41 14.02 -4.81
N TRP A 75 -5.80 13.39 -5.81
CA TRP A 75 -4.36 13.24 -5.92
C TRP A 75 -3.66 14.61 -5.88
N GLN A 76 -4.08 15.55 -6.74
CA GLN A 76 -3.49 16.87 -6.82
C GLN A 76 -3.64 17.63 -5.51
N ALA A 77 -4.84 17.61 -4.90
CA ALA A 77 -5.12 18.31 -3.66
C ALA A 77 -4.34 17.73 -2.47
N PHE A 78 -4.19 16.40 -2.42
CA PHE A 78 -3.38 15.70 -1.42
C PHE A 78 -1.90 16.02 -1.60
N CYS A 79 -1.42 15.93 -2.85
CA CYS A 79 -0.05 16.25 -3.22
C CYS A 79 0.30 17.72 -3.02
N SER A 80 -0.66 18.63 -2.94
CA SER A 80 -0.40 20.05 -2.63
C SER A 80 -0.60 20.40 -1.15
N GLY A 81 -0.83 19.41 -0.27
CA GLY A 81 -1.08 19.64 1.15
C GLY A 81 -2.44 20.29 1.45
N THR A 82 -3.35 20.37 0.48
CA THR A 82 -4.67 21.01 0.66
C THR A 82 -5.76 20.05 1.07
N LEU A 83 -5.58 18.75 0.84
CA LEU A 83 -6.44 17.67 1.28
C LEU A 83 -5.69 16.87 2.36
N PRO A 84 -6.25 16.65 3.56
CA PRO A 84 -5.67 15.73 4.52
C PRO A 84 -5.88 14.28 4.08
N GLU A 85 -5.00 13.38 4.53
CA GLU A 85 -5.08 11.95 4.25
C GLU A 85 -6.43 11.33 4.64
N SER A 86 -6.97 11.72 5.80
CA SER A 86 -8.28 11.26 6.30
C SER A 86 -9.47 11.64 5.41
N SER A 87 -9.27 12.53 4.44
CA SER A 87 -10.28 12.90 3.44
C SER A 87 -10.10 12.19 2.09
N LEU A 88 -9.10 11.32 1.96
CA LEU A 88 -8.95 10.48 0.77
C LEU A 88 -10.06 9.43 0.71
N VAL A 89 -10.59 9.23 -0.49
CA VAL A 89 -11.60 8.20 -0.78
C VAL A 89 -11.17 7.42 -2.03
N PRO A 90 -11.04 6.09 -1.94
CA PRO A 90 -10.68 5.27 -3.09
C PRO A 90 -11.68 5.39 -4.23
N VAL A 91 -11.18 5.32 -5.47
CA VAL A 91 -12.01 5.05 -6.64
C VAL A 91 -12.61 3.64 -6.53
N SER A 92 -13.90 3.49 -6.83
CA SER A 92 -14.56 2.19 -6.74
C SER A 92 -14.02 1.18 -7.75
N LEU A 93 -14.13 -0.12 -7.43
CA LEU A 93 -13.73 -1.22 -8.30
C LEU A 93 -14.44 -1.16 -9.66
N ASP A 94 -15.76 -1.02 -9.67
CA ASP A 94 -16.56 -0.91 -10.90
C ASP A 94 -16.06 0.19 -11.84
N ARG A 95 -15.61 1.32 -11.28
CA ARG A 95 -15.04 2.41 -12.07
C ARG A 95 -13.66 2.06 -12.61
N CYS A 96 -12.85 1.33 -11.85
CA CYS A 96 -11.54 0.85 -12.29
C CYS A 96 -11.62 -0.22 -13.38
N GLU A 97 -12.68 -1.04 -13.38
CA GLU A 97 -12.94 -2.04 -14.44
C GLU A 97 -13.28 -1.38 -15.79
N VAL A 98 -13.99 -0.24 -15.75
CA VAL A 98 -14.33 0.55 -16.94
C VAL A 98 -13.17 1.46 -17.38
N SER A 99 -12.46 2.06 -16.41
CA SER A 99 -11.43 3.05 -16.66
C SER A 99 -10.22 2.78 -15.75
N PRO A 100 -9.10 2.29 -16.31
CA PRO A 100 -7.87 2.13 -15.55
C PRO A 100 -7.38 3.47 -14.98
N GLN A 101 -6.77 3.43 -13.80
CA GLN A 101 -6.43 4.60 -13.00
C GLN A 101 -4.94 4.93 -13.08
N HIS A 102 -4.65 6.23 -13.17
CA HIS A 102 -3.28 6.76 -13.22
C HIS A 102 -2.74 7.11 -11.83
N TYR A 103 -3.60 7.42 -10.85
CA TYR A 103 -3.22 7.98 -9.56
C TYR A 103 -3.52 6.98 -8.45
N TRP A 104 -2.54 6.70 -7.60
CA TRP A 104 -2.63 5.63 -6.60
C TRP A 104 -1.97 6.02 -5.29
N TYR A 105 -2.59 5.66 -4.19
CA TYR A 105 -2.09 5.91 -2.84
C TYR A 105 -1.71 4.60 -2.14
N ALA A 106 -0.50 4.52 -1.60
CA ALA A 106 -0.11 3.44 -0.71
C ALA A 106 -0.34 3.85 0.75
N SER A 107 -1.37 3.26 1.37
CA SER A 107 -1.92 3.69 2.67
C SER A 107 -1.27 3.05 3.89
N GLY A 108 -0.42 2.05 3.72
CA GLY A 108 0.28 1.41 4.84
C GLY A 108 0.88 0.06 4.49
N ILE A 109 1.93 -0.30 5.21
CA ILE A 109 2.53 -1.64 5.18
C ILE A 109 2.64 -2.16 6.60
N VAL A 110 2.04 -3.30 6.89
CA VAL A 110 2.09 -3.93 8.21
C VAL A 110 2.68 -5.33 8.14
N VAL A 111 3.46 -5.67 9.17
CA VAL A 111 3.97 -7.03 9.41
C VAL A 111 3.77 -7.30 10.90
N ILE A 112 3.18 -8.45 11.22
CA ILE A 112 2.99 -8.88 12.61
C ILE A 112 4.34 -8.93 13.34
N GLU A 113 4.34 -8.61 14.62
CA GLU A 113 5.56 -8.38 15.40
C GLU A 113 6.48 -9.61 15.40
N GLU A 114 5.90 -10.80 15.45
CA GLU A 114 6.58 -12.09 15.52
C GLU A 114 7.43 -12.39 14.27
N LEU A 115 7.17 -11.68 13.17
CA LEU A 115 7.88 -11.83 11.89
C LEU A 115 8.74 -10.60 11.54
N ARG A 116 8.85 -9.64 12.47
CA ARG A 116 9.74 -8.49 12.31
C ARG A 116 11.19 -8.94 12.54
N GLY A 117 11.91 -9.07 11.43
CA GLY A 117 13.29 -9.53 11.40
C GLY A 117 13.40 -11.05 11.34
N TRP A 118 13.94 -11.53 10.21
CA TRP A 118 14.73 -12.74 9.94
C TRP A 118 14.83 -12.85 8.40
N GLY A 119 15.90 -13.46 7.87
CA GLY A 119 16.24 -13.49 6.42
C GLY A 119 15.11 -13.98 5.50
N ALA A 120 15.18 -13.60 4.21
CA ALA A 120 14.08 -13.70 3.23
C ALA A 120 12.75 -13.20 3.83
N SER A 121 12.76 -11.93 4.24
CA SER A 121 11.69 -11.30 5.04
C SER A 121 10.30 -11.48 4.41
N PRO A 122 9.27 -11.86 5.19
CA PRO A 122 7.86 -11.83 4.77
C PRO A 122 7.45 -10.51 4.11
N LEU A 123 8.05 -9.38 4.52
CA LEU A 123 7.88 -8.10 3.84
C LEU A 123 8.35 -8.13 2.38
N LYS A 124 9.49 -8.75 2.11
CA LYS A 124 9.99 -8.91 0.75
C LYS A 124 9.04 -9.72 -0.10
N THR A 125 8.56 -10.86 0.41
CA THR A 125 7.56 -11.71 -0.25
C THR A 125 6.28 -10.92 -0.53
N LEU A 126 5.75 -10.22 0.48
CA LEU A 126 4.59 -9.35 0.35
C LEU A 126 4.80 -8.34 -0.78
N LEU A 127 5.85 -7.53 -0.72
CA LEU A 127 6.10 -6.47 -1.69
C LEU A 127 6.30 -7.03 -3.10
N GLN A 128 7.06 -8.11 -3.24
CA GLN A 128 7.32 -8.75 -4.54
C GLN A 128 6.01 -9.19 -5.21
N TYR A 129 5.18 -9.96 -4.52
CA TYR A 129 3.98 -10.53 -5.11
C TYR A 129 2.83 -9.53 -5.17
N ALA A 130 2.62 -8.71 -4.14
CA ALA A 130 1.55 -7.71 -4.12
C ALA A 130 1.78 -6.62 -5.18
N LEU A 131 2.99 -6.06 -5.28
CA LEU A 131 3.27 -5.02 -6.28
C LEU A 131 3.26 -5.59 -7.69
N SER A 132 3.81 -6.79 -7.90
CA SER A 132 3.76 -7.42 -9.23
C SER A 132 2.33 -7.74 -9.66
N GLY A 133 1.50 -8.25 -8.75
CA GLY A 133 0.09 -8.54 -9.01
C GLY A 133 -0.71 -7.27 -9.30
N TRP A 134 -0.53 -6.23 -8.49
CA TRP A 134 -1.16 -4.92 -8.70
C TRP A 134 -0.76 -4.29 -10.05
N LEU A 135 0.54 -4.23 -10.37
CA LEU A 135 1.03 -3.66 -11.63
C LEU A 135 0.57 -4.44 -12.86
N SER A 136 0.31 -5.73 -12.70
CA SER A 136 -0.20 -6.60 -13.77
C SER A 136 -1.73 -6.56 -13.90
N SER A 137 -2.43 -5.87 -12.99
CA SER A 137 -3.88 -5.73 -13.07
C SER A 137 -4.28 -4.83 -14.24
N SER A 138 -5.48 -5.05 -14.79
CA SER A 138 -6.08 -4.17 -15.80
C SER A 138 -6.48 -2.80 -15.24
N HIS A 139 -6.38 -2.58 -13.92
CA HIS A 139 -6.80 -1.35 -13.27
C HIS A 139 -5.74 -0.25 -13.34
N VAL A 140 -4.49 -0.56 -13.69
CA VAL A 140 -3.40 0.42 -13.72
C VAL A 140 -3.25 1.02 -15.11
N ALA A 141 -3.30 2.35 -15.19
CA ALA A 141 -2.98 3.13 -16.38
C ALA A 141 -1.59 3.76 -16.30
N TYR A 142 -0.99 4.03 -17.45
CA TYR A 142 0.31 4.70 -17.56
C TYR A 142 0.19 6.02 -18.34
N PRO A 143 0.87 7.11 -17.92
CA PRO A 143 1.84 7.18 -16.82
C PRO A 143 1.17 7.01 -15.45
N LEU A 144 1.79 6.17 -14.61
CA LEU A 144 1.37 5.86 -13.24
C LEU A 144 1.98 6.88 -12.28
N GLN A 145 1.19 7.35 -11.33
CA GLN A 145 1.57 8.21 -10.23
C GLN A 145 1.23 7.48 -8.92
N LEU A 146 2.23 7.24 -8.08
CA LEU A 146 2.07 6.57 -6.78
C LEU A 146 2.62 7.45 -5.66
N CYS A 147 1.84 7.68 -4.61
CA CYS A 147 2.28 8.43 -3.44
C CYS A 147 2.05 7.64 -2.15
N ALA A 148 2.80 8.02 -1.13
CA ALA A 148 2.71 7.46 0.21
C ALA A 148 3.20 8.50 1.22
N VAL A 149 2.63 8.48 2.42
CA VAL A 149 3.12 9.27 3.55
C VAL A 149 4.22 8.50 4.30
N ALA A 150 5.16 9.25 4.87
CA ALA A 150 6.11 8.72 5.83
C ALA A 150 5.85 9.33 7.21
N GLU A 151 5.15 8.60 8.07
CA GLU A 151 4.92 9.01 9.47
C GLU A 151 6.22 8.96 10.30
N TYR A 152 7.10 8.00 9.98
CA TYR A 152 8.35 7.77 10.72
C TYR A 152 9.55 7.68 9.78
N ALA A 153 10.75 7.91 10.33
CA ALA A 153 12.01 7.85 9.58
C ALA A 153 12.26 6.51 8.86
N ILE A 154 11.73 5.40 9.39
CA ILE A 154 11.81 4.10 8.72
C ILE A 154 10.94 4.04 7.46
N GLY A 155 9.75 4.66 7.47
CA GLY A 155 8.89 4.81 6.30
C GLY A 155 9.60 5.59 5.20
N ALA A 156 10.16 6.75 5.54
CA ALA A 156 10.93 7.57 4.60
C ALA A 156 12.09 6.78 3.96
N LYS A 157 12.82 5.96 4.73
CA LYS A 157 13.88 5.09 4.19
C LYS A 157 13.35 4.06 3.19
N ILE A 158 12.20 3.45 3.47
CA ILE A 158 11.55 2.48 2.58
C ILE A 158 11.11 3.18 1.28
N LEU A 159 10.44 4.33 1.37
CA LEU A 159 9.96 5.06 0.20
C LEU A 159 11.12 5.52 -0.70
N ASN A 160 12.18 6.09 -0.11
CA ASN A 160 13.40 6.44 -0.83
C ASN A 160 14.08 5.22 -1.47
N HIS A 161 14.10 4.07 -0.78
CA HIS A 161 14.64 2.83 -1.34
C HIS A 161 13.91 2.43 -2.62
N PHE A 162 12.59 2.60 -2.67
CA PHE A 162 11.76 2.36 -3.85
C PHE A 162 11.77 3.48 -4.89
N GLY A 163 12.58 4.52 -4.69
CA GLY A 163 12.74 5.60 -5.67
C GLY A 163 11.62 6.64 -5.63
N LEU A 164 10.76 6.61 -4.61
CA LEU A 164 9.86 7.74 -4.37
C LEU A 164 10.69 8.93 -3.89
N VAL A 165 10.32 10.11 -4.36
CA VAL A 165 10.97 11.38 -4.05
C VAL A 165 10.05 12.18 -3.14
N LYS A 166 10.62 12.84 -2.14
CA LYS A 166 9.85 13.73 -1.25
C LYS A 166 9.25 14.86 -2.08
N GLN A 167 7.94 15.05 -1.92
CA GLN A 167 7.16 16.06 -2.63
C GLN A 167 6.73 17.21 -1.71
N CYS A 168 6.37 16.90 -0.47
CA CYS A 168 5.99 17.90 0.55
C CYS A 168 6.67 17.58 1.89
N ASP A 169 7.06 18.62 2.60
CA ASP A 169 7.56 18.51 3.96
C ASP A 169 6.40 18.32 4.95
N ALA A 170 6.71 17.71 6.10
CA ALA A 170 5.76 17.51 7.19
C ALA A 170 5.03 18.81 7.62
N ALA A 171 5.72 19.95 7.59
CA ALA A 171 5.15 21.25 7.96
C ALA A 171 4.10 21.77 6.95
N GLU A 172 4.10 21.24 5.73
CA GLU A 172 3.20 21.64 4.65
C GLU A 172 1.97 20.71 4.56
N MET A 173 2.04 19.53 5.17
CA MET A 173 0.98 18.54 5.14
C MET A 173 0.05 18.69 6.36
N PRO A 174 -1.29 18.60 6.18
CA PRO A 174 -2.25 18.73 7.28
C PRO A 174 -2.08 17.70 8.41
N ASN A 175 -1.56 16.51 8.07
CA ASN A 175 -1.31 15.41 9.01
C ASN A 175 0.10 15.47 9.62
N GLY A 176 0.92 16.47 9.31
CA GLY A 176 2.27 16.60 9.87
C GLY A 176 3.26 15.53 9.37
N CYS A 177 2.97 14.86 8.25
CA CYS A 177 3.80 13.79 7.70
C CYS A 177 4.46 14.21 6.39
N GLU A 178 5.65 13.67 6.09
CA GLU A 178 6.28 13.91 4.79
C GLU A 178 5.54 13.11 3.69
N LEU A 179 5.28 13.73 2.55
CA LEU A 179 4.67 13.06 1.40
C LEU A 179 5.74 12.72 0.36
N TYR A 180 5.72 11.50 -0.14
CA TYR A 180 6.61 11.02 -1.20
C TYR A 180 5.81 10.55 -2.40
N SER A 181 6.34 10.76 -3.62
CA SER A 181 5.70 10.29 -4.85
C SER A 181 6.71 9.79 -5.89
N ILE A 182 6.21 8.98 -6.83
CA ILE A 182 6.96 8.51 -8.00
C ILE A 182 6.04 8.53 -9.23
N SER A 183 6.64 8.85 -10.37
CA SER A 183 6.01 8.73 -11.69
C SER A 183 6.70 7.64 -12.50
N LEU A 184 5.89 6.77 -13.13
CA LEU A 184 6.35 5.67 -13.98
C LEU A 184 5.62 5.74 -15.31
N ASP A 185 6.35 5.89 -16.41
CA ASP A 185 5.82 6.08 -17.76
C ASP A 185 5.27 4.79 -18.39
N SER A 186 5.67 3.63 -17.87
CA SER A 186 5.24 2.34 -18.43
C SER A 186 5.36 1.18 -17.45
N HIS A 187 4.59 0.11 -17.73
CA HIS A 187 4.68 -1.16 -17.02
C HIS A 187 6.09 -1.73 -17.00
N ARG A 188 6.83 -1.61 -18.11
CA ARG A 188 8.22 -2.05 -18.21
C ARG A 188 9.13 -1.30 -17.22
N GLN A 189 8.95 0.01 -17.09
CA GLN A 189 9.73 0.81 -16.14
C GLN A 189 9.39 0.42 -14.69
N ALA A 190 8.10 0.24 -14.38
CA ALA A 190 7.65 -0.22 -13.07
C ALA A 190 8.28 -1.57 -12.69
N LEU A 191 8.22 -2.57 -13.57
CA LEU A 191 8.85 -3.88 -13.33
C LEU A 191 10.37 -3.80 -13.24
N HIS A 192 11.01 -2.94 -14.03
CA HIS A 192 12.46 -2.75 -13.95
C HIS A 192 12.88 -2.15 -12.60
N LEU A 193 12.10 -1.17 -12.09
CA LEU A 193 12.31 -0.61 -10.78
C LEU A 193 12.24 -1.69 -9.69
N LEU A 194 11.17 -2.49 -9.65
CA LEU A 194 11.04 -3.59 -8.67
C LEU A 194 12.23 -4.55 -8.71
N LYS A 195 12.62 -5.01 -9.92
CA LYS A 195 13.77 -5.89 -10.11
C LYS A 195 15.09 -5.28 -9.64
N SER A 196 15.29 -3.98 -9.88
CA SER A 196 16.50 -3.26 -9.43
C SER A 196 16.61 -3.19 -7.90
N LYS A 197 15.49 -3.33 -7.19
CA LYS A 197 15.41 -3.39 -5.71
C LYS A 197 15.41 -4.82 -5.17
N GLY A 198 15.58 -5.80 -6.06
CA GLY A 198 15.60 -7.22 -5.70
C GLY A 198 14.23 -7.81 -5.38
N LEU A 199 13.14 -7.17 -5.84
CA LEU A 199 11.78 -7.70 -5.85
C LEU A 199 11.46 -8.39 -7.19
#